data_AF-A0A7S4GJF6-F1
#
_entry.id   AF-A0A7S4GJF6-F1
#
_cell.length_a   1.000
_cell.length_b   1.000
_cell.length_c   1.000
_cell.angle_alpha   90.00
_cell.angle_beta   90.00
_cell.angle_gamma   90.00
#
_symmetry.space_group_name_H-M   'P 1'
#
loop_
_entity.id
_entity.type
_entity.pdbx_description
1 polymer ?
#
loop_
_entity_poly.entity_id
_entity_poly.type
_entity_poly.pdbx_seq_one_letter_code
_entity_poly.pdbx_strand_id
1 'polypeptide(L)'
;FFFGIYFSLAPPNAMKRCFSSLGSRLCQSRGYSVATSALGDNWYHVLSNPTSGRDVHVIGIAYNKTTNAERVYDVLDMLHFDHVRSGPGAPKPRVLMESYNCPTEDVIETGGIIPYTGNFVDTPKGIDRAVLGVQLPDFREKISGEVVGVLQALRFGYDVVFCDRRHWLSVDRLISHNTTTELEERAVRAMNAVLEEANAKKVPPVMAQNALLPAFPELLHERQLVMIDCALKASMDAPTVVIVGGQHAQGIKQHWNAPIDVHELLSAQPTPSDPIELELQKRGLLLALFVTTSAFPGEAVTDSLPEDLPEHHADQLREWFTEYRSQFQRKMLESAVPQQDVMKIMQEGMDAQGLPQLMKLLAYLENAPASF
;
A
#
# COMPACT_ATOMS: atom_id res chain seq x y z
N PHE A 1 7.51 64.28 -31.01
CA PHE A 1 7.86 62.85 -31.10
C PHE A 1 6.61 62.05 -30.76
N PHE A 2 5.96 61.55 -31.81
CA PHE A 2 4.84 60.59 -31.87
C PHE A 2 5.24 59.21 -31.25
N PHE A 3 4.42 58.21 -30.93
CA PHE A 3 3.01 57.82 -31.16
C PHE A 3 2.70 56.70 -30.11
N GLY A 4 1.45 56.52 -29.68
CA GLY A 4 0.98 55.25 -29.05
C GLY A 4 0.47 54.24 -30.10
N ILE A 5 0.17 52.98 -29.71
CA ILE A 5 -0.83 52.08 -30.35
C ILE A 5 -1.06 50.79 -29.51
N TYR A 6 -2.35 50.52 -29.29
CA TYR A 6 -3.16 49.31 -29.13
C TYR A 6 -2.54 47.89 -29.02
N PHE A 7 -3.13 47.09 -28.11
CA PHE A 7 -3.27 45.63 -28.25
C PHE A 7 -4.67 45.25 -28.73
N SER A 8 -4.72 44.40 -29.76
CA SER A 8 -5.92 43.91 -30.46
C SER A 8 -6.38 42.55 -29.90
N LEU A 9 -7.70 42.38 -29.78
CA LEU A 9 -8.40 41.13 -29.46
C LEU A 9 -8.48 40.22 -30.70
N ALA A 10 -8.19 38.92 -30.53
CA ALA A 10 -8.36 37.91 -31.57
C ALA A 10 -9.80 37.34 -31.63
N PRO A 11 -10.26 36.80 -32.78
CA PRO A 11 -11.68 36.50 -33.02
C PRO A 11 -12.17 35.18 -32.39
N PRO A 12 -13.49 35.06 -32.09
CA PRO A 12 -14.05 33.97 -31.26
C PRO A 12 -13.99 32.56 -31.86
N ASN A 13 -13.73 32.41 -33.17
CA ASN A 13 -13.73 31.10 -33.85
C ASN A 13 -12.32 30.47 -34.00
N ALA A 14 -11.26 31.13 -33.50
CA ALA A 14 -9.92 30.56 -33.34
C ALA A 14 -9.71 29.87 -31.97
N MET A 15 -10.53 30.19 -30.96
CA MET A 15 -10.44 29.58 -29.63
C MET A 15 -10.97 28.14 -29.59
N LYS A 16 -11.98 27.78 -30.39
CA LYS A 16 -12.65 26.47 -30.28
C LYS A 16 -11.84 25.27 -30.84
N ARG A 17 -10.75 25.51 -31.60
CA ARG A 17 -9.80 24.45 -32.04
C ARG A 17 -8.45 24.50 -31.32
N CYS A 18 -8.23 25.51 -30.46
CA CYS A 18 -7.08 25.54 -29.55
C CYS A 18 -7.34 24.84 -28.22
N PHE A 19 -8.57 24.45 -27.87
CA PHE A 19 -8.89 23.89 -26.54
C PHE A 19 -8.93 22.35 -26.46
N SER A 20 -8.89 21.61 -27.58
CA SER A 20 -8.87 20.13 -27.56
C SER A 20 -7.47 19.51 -27.71
N SER A 21 -6.42 20.31 -27.91
CA SER A 21 -5.01 19.85 -27.91
C SER A 21 -4.10 20.63 -26.93
N LEU A 22 -4.68 21.52 -26.13
CA LEU A 22 -3.99 22.28 -25.06
C LEU A 22 -3.93 21.52 -23.72
N GLY A 23 -4.75 20.49 -23.53
CA GLY A 23 -4.81 19.70 -22.29
C GLY A 23 -3.54 18.90 -22.03
N SER A 24 -2.81 18.48 -23.08
CA SER A 24 -1.60 17.67 -22.93
C SER A 24 -0.29 18.47 -22.99
N ARG A 25 -0.32 19.74 -23.42
CA ARG A 25 0.89 20.58 -23.58
C ARG A 25 1.08 21.62 -22.46
N LEU A 26 0.03 21.99 -21.73
CA LEU A 26 0.17 22.92 -20.60
C LEU A 26 0.81 22.30 -19.34
N CYS A 27 0.89 20.97 -19.24
CA CYS A 27 1.69 20.32 -18.20
C CYS A 27 3.21 20.52 -18.38
N GLN A 28 3.69 20.92 -19.57
CA GLN A 28 5.11 21.13 -19.83
C GLN A 28 5.61 22.56 -19.54
N SER A 29 4.72 23.57 -19.44
CA SER A 29 5.16 24.99 -19.39
C SER A 29 5.33 25.58 -17.98
N ARG A 30 5.00 24.84 -16.90
CA ARG A 30 5.32 25.24 -15.51
C ARG A 30 6.69 24.77 -15.02
N GLY A 31 7.53 24.21 -15.87
CA GLY A 31 8.88 23.80 -15.46
C GLY A 31 8.93 22.59 -14.52
N TYR A 32 7.78 21.99 -14.17
CA TYR A 32 7.75 20.59 -13.80
C TYR A 32 8.02 19.80 -15.07
N SER A 33 9.29 19.62 -15.43
CA SER A 33 9.65 18.29 -15.87
C SER A 33 9.24 17.41 -14.70
N VAL A 34 8.14 16.66 -14.83
CA VAL A 34 8.15 15.32 -14.28
C VAL A 34 9.32 14.70 -15.02
N ALA A 35 10.52 14.86 -14.45
CA ALA A 35 11.67 14.16 -14.94
C ALA A 35 11.17 12.73 -14.92
N THR A 36 11.10 12.13 -16.11
CA THR A 36 11.39 10.72 -16.27
C THR A 36 12.85 10.58 -15.83
N SER A 37 13.08 10.80 -14.52
CA SER A 37 14.36 10.58 -13.89
C SER A 37 14.63 9.11 -14.10
N ALA A 38 15.89 8.78 -14.38
CA ALA A 38 16.43 7.45 -14.64
C ALA A 38 16.24 6.42 -13.49
N LEU A 39 15.24 6.60 -12.63
CA LEU A 39 14.67 5.62 -11.73
C LEU A 39 13.60 4.85 -12.53
N GLY A 40 13.96 3.65 -13.00
CA GLY A 40 13.23 2.89 -14.03
C GLY A 40 11.70 2.84 -13.91
N ASP A 41 11.05 2.78 -15.07
CA ASP A 41 9.61 2.94 -15.41
C ASP A 41 8.58 2.05 -14.67
N ASN A 42 8.92 1.44 -13.53
CA ASN A 42 8.07 0.46 -12.84
C ASN A 42 7.20 1.05 -11.72
N TRP A 43 7.40 2.32 -11.34
CA TRP A 43 6.83 2.89 -10.10
C TRP A 43 5.75 3.97 -10.32
N TYR A 44 5.44 4.35 -11.55
CA TYR A 44 4.35 5.29 -11.81
C TYR A 44 3.64 4.94 -13.12
N HIS A 45 2.33 4.77 -13.05
CA HIS A 45 1.49 4.41 -14.18
C HIS A 45 0.26 5.30 -14.20
N VAL A 46 -0.16 5.70 -15.41
CA VAL A 46 -1.45 6.33 -15.64
C VAL A 46 -2.28 5.32 -16.42
N LEU A 47 -3.37 4.86 -15.82
CA LEU A 47 -4.21 3.80 -16.35
C LEU A 47 -5.63 4.35 -16.56
N SER A 48 -6.17 4.23 -17.76
CA SER A 48 -7.52 4.72 -18.04
C SER A 48 -8.57 3.69 -17.61
N ASN A 49 -9.58 4.12 -16.87
CA ASN A 49 -10.75 3.30 -16.55
C ASN A 49 -11.59 3.13 -17.82
N PRO A 50 -11.82 1.89 -18.31
CA PRO A 50 -12.53 1.65 -19.55
C PRO A 50 -14.01 2.05 -19.50
N THR A 51 -14.60 2.12 -18.31
CA THR A 51 -16.02 2.44 -18.11
C THR A 51 -16.26 3.94 -17.99
N SER A 52 -15.47 4.64 -17.17
CA SER A 52 -15.64 6.09 -16.95
C SER A 52 -14.82 6.96 -17.91
N GLY A 53 -13.81 6.40 -18.57
CA GLY A 53 -12.84 7.13 -19.38
C GLY A 53 -11.90 8.03 -18.55
N ARG A 54 -11.96 7.98 -17.21
CA ARG A 54 -11.08 8.75 -16.32
C ARG A 54 -9.76 8.04 -16.12
N ASP A 55 -8.70 8.82 -15.93
CA ASP A 55 -7.39 8.29 -15.59
C ASP A 55 -7.27 8.00 -14.09
N VAL A 56 -6.55 6.90 -13.80
CA VAL A 56 -6.14 6.46 -12.47
C VAL A 56 -4.63 6.53 -12.40
N HIS A 57 -4.13 7.31 -11.44
CA HIS A 57 -2.70 7.46 -11.21
C HIS A 57 -2.23 6.43 -10.18
N VAL A 58 -1.42 5.46 -10.60
CA VAL A 58 -0.87 4.41 -9.73
C VAL A 58 0.59 4.73 -9.43
N ILE A 59 0.91 4.92 -8.15
CA ILE A 59 2.24 5.27 -7.65
C ILE A 59 2.74 4.14 -6.77
N GLY A 60 3.81 3.50 -7.22
CA GLY A 60 4.61 2.54 -6.47
C GLY A 60 5.60 3.24 -5.54
N ILE A 61 5.62 2.86 -4.27
CA ILE A 61 6.61 3.30 -3.28
C ILE A 61 7.63 2.19 -3.00
N ALA A 62 8.89 2.58 -2.80
CA ALA A 62 9.94 1.69 -2.35
C ALA A 62 10.27 1.99 -0.90
N TYR A 63 10.21 0.97 -0.04
CA TYR A 63 10.43 1.09 1.41
C TYR A 63 11.81 1.65 1.81
N ASN A 64 12.80 1.62 0.91
CA ASN A 64 14.16 2.07 1.20
C ASN A 64 14.56 3.37 0.47
N LYS A 65 13.63 4.06 -0.21
CA LYS A 65 13.96 5.27 -0.97
C LYS A 65 12.99 6.41 -0.68
N THR A 66 13.56 7.48 -0.14
CA THR A 66 12.95 8.81 0.00
C THR A 66 12.52 9.41 -1.34
N THR A 67 13.06 8.89 -2.47
CA THR A 67 12.85 9.43 -3.82
C THR A 67 11.41 9.35 -4.34
N ASN A 68 10.52 8.56 -3.72
CA ASN A 68 9.13 8.45 -4.20
C ASN A 68 8.18 9.43 -3.46
N ALA A 69 8.62 10.05 -2.37
CA ALA A 69 7.84 11.03 -1.60
C ALA A 69 7.51 12.29 -2.41
N GLU A 70 8.49 12.85 -3.11
CA GLU A 70 8.29 13.99 -4.02
C GLU A 70 7.27 13.68 -5.13
N ARG A 71 7.35 12.47 -5.71
CA ARG A 71 6.41 12.07 -6.77
C ARG A 71 4.97 12.00 -6.26
N VAL A 72 4.76 11.43 -5.07
CA VAL A 72 3.43 11.41 -4.44
C VAL A 72 2.91 12.83 -4.22
N TYR A 73 3.75 13.72 -3.69
CA TYR A 73 3.40 15.12 -3.49
C TYR A 73 3.01 15.80 -4.81
N ASP A 74 3.84 15.69 -5.84
CA ASP A 74 3.64 16.33 -7.15
C ASP A 74 2.33 15.88 -7.82
N VAL A 75 2.03 14.57 -7.79
CA VAL A 75 0.80 14.03 -8.40
C VAL A 75 -0.44 14.53 -7.67
N LEU A 76 -0.42 14.54 -6.33
CA LEU A 76 -1.55 15.04 -5.55
C LEU A 76 -1.74 16.56 -5.70
N ASP A 77 -0.65 17.33 -5.77
CA ASP A 77 -0.70 18.77 -6.01
C ASP A 77 -1.25 19.10 -7.41
N MET A 78 -0.82 18.35 -8.43
CA MET A 78 -1.37 18.44 -9.79
C MET A 78 -2.88 18.18 -9.82
N LEU A 79 -3.35 17.09 -9.18
CA LEU A 79 -4.78 16.78 -9.15
C LEU A 79 -5.59 17.80 -8.36
N HIS A 80 -5.00 18.37 -7.30
CA HIS A 80 -5.62 19.47 -6.58
C HIS A 80 -5.74 20.73 -7.42
N PHE A 81 -4.69 21.09 -8.15
CA PHE A 81 -4.74 22.21 -9.08
C PHE A 81 -5.84 22.03 -10.13
N ASP A 82 -5.99 20.83 -10.70
CA ASP A 82 -7.06 20.53 -11.64
C ASP A 82 -8.45 20.58 -11.02
N HIS A 83 -8.64 20.03 -9.82
CA HIS A 83 -9.89 20.10 -9.07
C HIS A 83 -10.32 21.56 -8.82
N VAL A 84 -9.40 22.40 -8.31
CA VAL A 84 -9.66 23.83 -8.04
C VAL A 84 -10.01 24.56 -9.34
N ARG A 85 -9.32 24.25 -10.44
CA ARG A 85 -9.59 24.84 -11.76
C ARG A 85 -10.95 24.44 -12.33
N SER A 86 -11.41 23.22 -12.07
CA SER A 86 -12.73 22.74 -12.50
C SER A 86 -13.89 23.44 -11.77
N GLY A 87 -13.60 24.13 -10.67
CA GLY A 87 -14.55 25.00 -9.96
C GLY A 87 -15.40 24.29 -8.90
N PRO A 88 -16.24 25.05 -8.19
CA PRO A 88 -17.08 24.54 -7.12
C PRO A 88 -18.03 23.46 -7.64
N GLY A 89 -18.00 22.27 -7.04
CA GLY A 89 -18.82 21.13 -7.44
C GLY A 89 -18.09 20.08 -8.27
N ALA A 90 -16.85 20.32 -8.69
CA ALA A 90 -15.99 19.26 -9.19
C ALA A 90 -15.82 18.18 -8.11
N PRO A 91 -15.82 16.88 -8.46
CA PRO A 91 -15.57 15.83 -7.49
C PRO A 91 -14.16 15.98 -6.91
N LYS A 92 -14.04 15.81 -5.60
CA LYS A 92 -12.74 15.79 -4.92
C LYS A 92 -11.98 14.52 -5.34
N PRO A 93 -10.67 14.60 -5.61
CA PRO A 93 -9.84 13.42 -5.78
C PRO A 93 -9.94 12.44 -4.61
N ARG A 94 -9.88 11.14 -4.92
CA ARG A 94 -9.78 10.05 -3.93
C ARG A 94 -8.36 9.50 -3.90
N VAL A 95 -7.82 9.31 -2.70
CA VAL A 95 -6.50 8.73 -2.48
C VAL A 95 -6.65 7.34 -1.92
N LEU A 96 -6.30 6.33 -2.70
CA LEU A 96 -6.41 4.92 -2.38
C LEU A 96 -5.05 4.44 -1.89
N MET A 97 -5.02 3.73 -0.76
CA MET A 97 -3.77 3.25 -0.17
C MET A 97 -3.88 1.80 0.27
N GLU A 98 -2.77 1.06 0.15
CA GLU A 98 -2.66 -0.26 0.78
C GLU A 98 -2.58 -0.14 2.30
N SER A 99 -2.88 -1.25 2.98
CA SER A 99 -3.09 -1.34 4.42
C SER A 99 -2.12 -0.52 5.25
N TYR A 100 -2.71 0.33 6.11
CA TYR A 100 -2.07 0.74 7.34
C TYR A 100 -2.81 0.10 8.50
N ASN A 101 -2.03 -0.14 9.55
CA ASN A 101 -2.47 -0.39 10.91
C ASN A 101 -3.28 0.82 11.42
N CYS A 102 -4.50 1.00 10.90
CA CYS A 102 -5.35 2.13 11.23
C CYS A 102 -5.49 2.18 12.75
N PRO A 103 -5.36 3.35 13.41
CA PRO A 103 -5.41 3.42 14.87
C PRO A 103 -6.82 3.21 15.43
N THR A 104 -7.73 2.62 14.65
CA THR A 104 -9.09 2.31 15.05
C THR A 104 -9.19 0.87 15.49
N GLU A 105 -9.88 0.64 16.59
CA GLU A 105 -10.40 -0.69 16.94
C GLU A 105 -11.42 -1.16 15.88
N ASP A 106 -12.03 -0.22 15.15
CA ASP A 106 -13.02 -0.49 14.11
C ASP A 106 -12.41 -1.10 12.85
N VAL A 107 -13.10 -2.12 12.35
CA VAL A 107 -12.67 -2.82 11.14
C VAL A 107 -13.12 -2.06 9.89
N ILE A 108 -12.15 -1.49 9.16
CA ILE A 108 -12.41 -0.77 7.91
C ILE A 108 -12.63 -1.78 6.78
N GLU A 109 -13.78 -1.68 6.11
CA GLU A 109 -14.07 -2.48 4.91
C GLU A 109 -13.24 -2.01 3.71
N THR A 110 -12.92 -2.93 2.81
CA THR A 110 -12.31 -2.61 1.51
C THR A 110 -13.16 -1.60 0.75
N GLY A 111 -12.56 -0.49 0.32
CA GLY A 111 -13.24 0.66 -0.28
C GLY A 111 -13.79 1.68 0.72
N GLY A 112 -13.67 1.41 2.02
CA GLY A 112 -14.05 2.32 3.10
C GLY A 112 -13.07 3.49 3.29
N ILE A 113 -13.59 4.59 3.83
CA ILE A 113 -12.78 5.77 4.17
C ILE A 113 -12.04 5.51 5.48
N ILE A 114 -10.74 5.81 5.49
CA ILE A 114 -9.91 5.74 6.68
C ILE A 114 -10.07 7.05 7.48
N PRO A 115 -10.57 7.01 8.74
CA PRO A 115 -10.94 8.20 9.50
C PRO A 115 -9.72 8.87 10.17
N TYR A 116 -8.67 9.18 9.39
CA TYR A 116 -7.42 9.76 9.91
C TYR A 116 -7.64 11.03 10.75
N THR A 117 -8.57 11.89 10.36
CA THR A 117 -8.91 13.11 11.11
C THR A 117 -9.45 12.83 12.51
N GLY A 118 -10.15 11.70 12.69
CA GLY A 118 -10.68 11.25 13.98
C GLY A 118 -9.71 10.42 14.81
N ASN A 119 -8.58 10.00 14.25
CA ASN A 119 -7.63 9.09 14.90
C ASN A 119 -6.41 9.79 15.51
N PHE A 120 -6.19 11.07 15.20
CA PHE A 120 -5.05 11.85 15.70
C PHE A 120 -5.44 12.85 16.78
N VAL A 121 -6.52 12.58 17.53
CA VAL A 121 -7.11 13.49 18.53
C VAL A 121 -6.12 13.86 19.64
N ASP A 122 -5.20 12.95 19.97
CA ASP A 122 -4.19 13.17 21.02
C ASP A 122 -2.99 14.02 20.56
N THR A 123 -2.86 14.29 19.26
CA THR A 123 -1.74 15.07 18.69
C THR A 123 -2.21 16.15 17.71
N PRO A 124 -3.11 17.07 18.12
CA PRO A 124 -3.71 18.04 17.21
C PRO A 124 -2.69 19.05 16.67
N LYS A 125 -1.71 19.47 17.47
CA LYS A 125 -0.65 20.39 16.98
C LYS A 125 0.36 19.64 16.12
N GLY A 126 0.63 18.38 16.46
CA GLY A 126 1.47 17.48 15.69
C GLY A 126 0.97 17.35 14.25
N ILE A 127 -0.34 17.11 14.07
CA ILE A 127 -0.92 16.95 12.73
C ILE A 127 -0.95 18.26 11.94
N ASP A 128 -1.31 19.38 12.58
CA ASP A 128 -1.26 20.70 11.94
C ASP A 128 0.15 21.03 11.43
N ARG A 129 1.17 20.78 12.26
CA ARG A 129 2.57 20.99 11.88
C ARG A 129 3.01 20.04 10.77
N ALA A 130 2.61 18.77 10.81
CA ALA A 130 2.96 17.81 9.77
C ALA A 130 2.34 18.16 8.41
N VAL A 131 1.07 18.59 8.41
CA VAL A 131 0.35 19.07 7.21
C VAL A 131 0.99 20.33 6.62
N LEU A 132 1.54 21.21 7.46
CA LEU A 132 2.33 22.34 6.97
C LEU A 132 3.70 21.88 6.46
N GLY A 133 4.37 21.02 7.22
CA GLY A 133 5.70 20.50 6.93
C GLY A 133 5.79 19.73 5.62
N VAL A 134 4.75 19.02 5.20
CA VAL A 134 4.74 18.25 3.94
C VAL A 134 4.97 19.13 2.70
N GLN A 135 4.80 20.46 2.79
CA GLN A 135 5.11 21.40 1.72
C GLN A 135 6.62 21.65 1.54
N LEU A 136 7.44 21.30 2.53
CA LEU A 136 8.89 21.49 2.51
C LEU A 136 9.59 20.24 1.94
N PRO A 137 10.44 20.37 0.91
CA PRO A 137 11.19 19.24 0.34
C PRO A 137 11.99 18.47 1.40
N ASP A 138 12.78 19.16 2.23
CA ASP A 138 13.61 18.56 3.28
C ASP A 138 12.80 17.77 4.34
N PHE A 139 11.51 18.06 4.48
CA PHE A 139 10.60 17.32 5.35
C PHE A 139 10.11 16.04 4.65
N ARG A 140 9.72 16.14 3.37
CA ARG A 140 9.31 14.98 2.56
C ARG A 140 10.43 13.97 2.37
N GLU A 141 11.67 14.42 2.26
CA GLU A 141 12.84 13.54 2.20
C GLU A 141 13.05 12.70 3.46
N LYS A 142 12.41 13.04 4.59
CA LYS A 142 12.60 12.34 5.87
C LYS A 142 11.48 11.37 6.22
N ILE A 143 10.44 11.30 5.41
CA ILE A 143 9.24 10.51 5.68
C ILE A 143 8.91 9.63 4.48
N SER A 144 8.14 8.55 4.68
CA SER A 144 7.76 7.69 3.56
C SER A 144 6.80 8.41 2.60
N GLY A 145 6.81 8.01 1.32
CA GLY A 145 5.87 8.56 0.33
C GLY A 145 4.41 8.27 0.67
N GLU A 146 4.19 7.19 1.40
CA GLU A 146 2.95 6.82 2.09
C GLU A 146 2.49 7.92 3.06
N VAL A 147 3.37 8.35 3.98
CA VAL A 147 3.07 9.43 4.93
C VAL A 147 2.82 10.75 4.20
N VAL A 148 3.60 11.06 3.15
CA VAL A 148 3.33 12.22 2.28
C VAL A 148 1.92 12.14 1.68
N GLY A 149 1.51 10.99 1.17
CA GLY A 149 0.18 10.77 0.60
C GLY A 149 -0.94 11.10 1.59
N VAL A 150 -0.83 10.60 2.82
CA VAL A 150 -1.80 10.86 3.89
C VAL A 150 -1.82 12.36 4.26
N LEU A 151 -0.67 12.95 4.56
CA LEU A 151 -0.59 14.36 4.97
C LEU A 151 -1.08 15.31 3.88
N GLN A 152 -0.78 15.01 2.62
CA GLN A 152 -1.23 15.83 1.49
C GLN A 152 -2.74 15.66 1.22
N ALA A 153 -3.30 14.46 1.37
CA ALA A 153 -4.74 14.23 1.31
C ALA A 153 -5.48 15.02 2.41
N LEU A 154 -4.97 14.97 3.65
CA LEU A 154 -5.51 15.74 4.77
C LEU A 154 -5.43 17.25 4.52
N ARG A 155 -4.30 17.75 4.00
CA ARG A 155 -4.11 19.16 3.63
C ARG A 155 -5.19 19.66 2.66
N PHE A 156 -5.59 18.83 1.71
CA PHE A 156 -6.60 19.18 0.70
C PHE A 156 -8.04 18.80 1.09
N GLY A 157 -8.22 18.14 2.24
CA GLY A 157 -9.51 17.63 2.68
C GLY A 157 -10.07 16.57 1.74
N TYR A 158 -9.20 15.67 1.27
CA TYR A 158 -9.53 14.50 0.46
C TYR A 158 -9.71 13.26 1.32
N ASP A 159 -10.55 12.35 0.83
CA ASP A 159 -10.77 11.07 1.47
C ASP A 159 -9.59 10.13 1.15
N VAL A 160 -9.05 9.51 2.20
CA VAL A 160 -8.14 8.37 2.06
C VAL A 160 -8.96 7.10 2.15
N VAL A 161 -8.90 6.26 1.14
CA VAL A 161 -9.70 5.06 0.99
C VAL A 161 -8.80 3.84 1.12
N PHE A 162 -9.23 2.89 1.95
CA PHE A 162 -8.56 1.60 2.08
C PHE A 162 -8.80 0.79 0.80
N CYS A 163 -7.75 0.51 0.03
CA CYS A 163 -7.88 -0.24 -1.24
C CYS A 163 -7.22 -1.61 -1.19
N ASP A 164 -6.87 -2.10 -0.01
CA ASP A 164 -6.45 -3.48 0.18
C ASP A 164 -7.61 -4.34 0.67
N ARG A 165 -7.38 -5.64 0.73
CA ARG A 165 -8.30 -6.61 1.35
C ARG A 165 -7.79 -7.04 2.71
N ARG A 166 -8.68 -7.64 3.50
CA ARG A 166 -8.26 -8.37 4.70
C ARG A 166 -7.44 -9.60 4.31
N HIS A 167 -6.24 -9.74 4.88
CA HIS A 167 -5.31 -10.81 4.52
C HIS A 167 -5.88 -12.22 4.77
N TRP A 168 -6.73 -12.39 5.79
CA TRP A 168 -7.25 -13.69 6.20
C TRP A 168 -8.13 -14.40 5.16
N LEU A 169 -8.88 -13.67 4.32
CA LEU A 169 -9.67 -14.28 3.24
C LEU A 169 -8.80 -15.05 2.24
N SER A 170 -7.58 -14.57 2.03
CA SER A 170 -6.60 -15.18 1.13
C SER A 170 -6.00 -16.43 1.74
N VAL A 171 -5.75 -16.38 3.05
CA VAL A 171 -5.22 -17.48 3.84
C VAL A 171 -6.25 -18.61 3.91
N ASP A 172 -7.52 -18.30 4.15
CA ASP A 172 -8.60 -19.28 4.15
C ASP A 172 -8.70 -20.01 2.80
N ARG A 173 -8.60 -19.29 1.67
CA ARG A 173 -8.56 -19.90 0.33
C ARG A 173 -7.31 -20.74 0.10
N LEU A 174 -6.15 -20.32 0.59
CA LEU A 174 -4.95 -21.15 0.53
C LEU A 174 -5.15 -22.46 1.29
N ILE A 175 -5.73 -22.40 2.49
CA ILE A 175 -6.00 -23.56 3.34
C ILE A 175 -6.99 -24.50 2.66
N SER A 176 -8.07 -23.98 2.07
CA SER A 176 -9.10 -24.81 1.44
C SER A 176 -8.68 -25.45 0.12
N HIS A 177 -7.85 -24.78 -0.68
CA HIS A 177 -7.50 -25.23 -2.02
C HIS A 177 -6.25 -26.12 -2.08
N ASN A 178 -5.53 -26.26 -0.97
CA ASN A 178 -4.28 -27.01 -0.94
C ASN A 178 -4.36 -28.08 0.12
N THR A 179 -3.82 -29.26 -0.16
CA THR A 179 -3.55 -30.29 0.85
C THR A 179 -2.46 -29.82 1.81
N THR A 180 -2.35 -30.47 2.98
CA THR A 180 -1.27 -30.19 3.94
C THR A 180 0.10 -30.36 3.29
N THR A 181 0.31 -31.44 2.53
CA THR A 181 1.57 -31.71 1.83
C THR A 181 1.92 -30.61 0.83
N GLU A 182 0.95 -30.15 0.02
CA GLU A 182 1.19 -29.05 -0.92
C GLU A 182 1.59 -27.75 -0.20
N LEU A 183 0.94 -27.42 0.92
CA LEU A 183 1.31 -26.24 1.70
C LEU A 183 2.69 -26.37 2.34
N GLU A 184 3.06 -27.55 2.84
CA GLU A 184 4.40 -27.82 3.40
C GLU A 184 5.48 -27.62 2.34
N GLU A 185 5.30 -28.18 1.14
CA GLU A 185 6.23 -28.00 0.04
C GLU A 185 6.36 -26.52 -0.38
N ARG A 186 5.23 -25.81 -0.46
CA ARG A 186 5.21 -24.37 -0.77
C ARG A 186 5.93 -23.55 0.31
N ALA A 187 5.71 -23.86 1.59
CA ALA A 187 6.37 -23.20 2.71
C ALA A 187 7.88 -23.44 2.69
N VAL A 188 8.33 -24.66 2.38
CA VAL A 188 9.76 -24.97 2.22
C VAL A 188 10.38 -24.17 1.08
N ARG A 189 9.71 -24.10 -0.08
CA ARG A 189 10.14 -23.28 -1.23
C ARG A 189 10.21 -21.80 -0.88
N ALA A 190 9.19 -21.27 -0.19
CA ALA A 190 9.16 -19.88 0.26
C ALA A 190 10.34 -19.56 1.20
N MET A 191 10.61 -20.43 2.17
CA MET A 191 11.75 -20.25 3.07
C MET A 191 13.08 -20.27 2.35
N ASN A 192 13.26 -21.15 1.35
CA ASN A 192 14.48 -21.16 0.54
C ASN A 192 14.64 -19.83 -0.21
N ALA A 193 13.58 -19.34 -0.87
CA ALA A 193 13.62 -18.08 -1.59
C ALA A 193 13.95 -16.89 -0.67
N VAL A 194 13.35 -16.84 0.52
CA VAL A 194 13.65 -15.84 1.56
C VAL A 194 15.13 -15.87 1.93
N LEU A 195 15.70 -17.05 2.17
CA LEU A 195 17.12 -17.19 2.52
C LEU A 195 18.05 -16.84 1.37
N GLU A 196 17.73 -17.24 0.14
CA GLU A 196 18.48 -16.91 -1.06
C GLU A 196 18.51 -15.39 -1.28
N GLU A 197 17.36 -14.72 -1.19
CA GLU A 197 17.25 -13.27 -1.34
C GLU A 197 17.98 -12.52 -0.22
N ALA A 198 17.84 -12.98 1.03
CA ALA A 198 18.55 -12.45 2.19
C ALA A 198 20.07 -12.51 2.00
N ASN A 199 20.58 -13.68 1.61
CA ASN A 199 22.01 -13.89 1.36
C ASN A 199 22.50 -13.05 0.18
N ALA A 200 21.72 -12.98 -0.90
CA ALA A 200 22.07 -12.19 -2.09
C ALA A 200 22.15 -10.68 -1.78
N LYS A 201 21.21 -10.17 -0.99
CA LYS A 201 21.17 -8.76 -0.58
C LYS A 201 22.01 -8.44 0.64
N LYS A 202 22.54 -9.46 1.33
CA LYS A 202 23.22 -9.34 2.63
C LYS A 202 22.36 -8.63 3.67
N VAL A 203 21.08 -8.96 3.70
CA VAL A 203 20.11 -8.43 4.66
C VAL A 203 19.52 -9.58 5.48
N PRO A 204 18.97 -9.32 6.67
CA PRO A 204 18.23 -10.32 7.42
C PRO A 204 17.06 -10.90 6.59
N PRO A 205 16.73 -12.20 6.74
CA PRO A 205 15.70 -12.77 5.89
C PRO A 205 14.28 -12.23 6.15
N VAL A 206 14.04 -11.68 7.32
CA VAL A 206 12.82 -10.91 7.63
C VAL A 206 12.64 -9.65 6.78
N MET A 207 13.68 -9.17 6.08
CA MET A 207 13.58 -8.07 5.12
C MET A 207 13.36 -8.54 3.68
N ALA A 208 13.36 -9.86 3.45
CA ALA A 208 13.11 -10.48 2.15
C ALA A 208 11.67 -11.04 2.06
N GLN A 209 10.71 -10.38 2.71
CA GLN A 209 9.31 -10.83 2.80
C GLN A 209 8.70 -11.10 1.42
N ASN A 210 9.02 -10.25 0.44
CA ASN A 210 8.52 -10.40 -0.91
C ASN A 210 9.02 -11.68 -1.63
N ALA A 211 10.07 -12.32 -1.11
CA ALA A 211 10.59 -13.58 -1.65
C ALA A 211 9.63 -14.76 -1.42
N LEU A 212 8.66 -14.65 -0.51
CA LEU A 212 7.64 -15.69 -0.33
C LEU A 212 6.59 -15.69 -1.46
N LEU A 213 6.36 -14.53 -2.08
CA LEU A 213 5.23 -14.31 -2.97
C LEU A 213 5.23 -15.23 -4.19
N PRO A 214 6.37 -15.61 -4.80
CA PRO A 214 6.39 -16.63 -5.86
C PRO A 214 5.86 -18.00 -5.42
N ALA A 215 6.00 -18.37 -4.15
CA ALA A 215 5.45 -19.62 -3.61
C ALA A 215 3.98 -19.49 -3.21
N PHE A 216 3.49 -18.26 -3.00
CA PHE A 216 2.11 -17.92 -2.65
C PHE A 216 1.56 -16.79 -3.54
N PRO A 217 1.51 -16.98 -4.87
CA PRO A 217 1.12 -15.93 -5.81
C PRO A 217 -0.29 -15.41 -5.55
N GLU A 218 -1.18 -16.23 -5.00
CA GLU A 218 -2.56 -15.90 -4.63
C GLU A 218 -2.61 -14.78 -3.58
N LEU A 219 -1.64 -14.75 -2.64
CA LEU A 219 -1.57 -13.70 -1.62
C LEU A 219 -1.32 -12.33 -2.25
N LEU A 220 -0.52 -12.27 -3.31
CA LEU A 220 -0.19 -11.04 -4.02
C LEU A 220 -1.23 -10.68 -5.09
N HIS A 221 -1.52 -11.64 -5.96
CA HIS A 221 -2.32 -11.44 -7.16
C HIS A 221 -3.74 -11.01 -6.80
N GLU A 222 -4.39 -11.73 -5.89
CA GLU A 222 -5.76 -11.39 -5.52
C GLU A 222 -5.84 -10.04 -4.74
N ARG A 223 -4.78 -9.62 -4.03
CA ARG A 223 -4.71 -8.24 -3.46
C ARG A 223 -4.69 -7.20 -4.56
N GLN A 224 -3.87 -7.40 -5.59
CA GLN A 224 -3.79 -6.50 -6.74
C GLN A 224 -5.12 -6.41 -7.48
N LEU A 225 -5.84 -7.51 -7.64
CA LEU A 225 -7.18 -7.53 -8.22
C LEU A 225 -8.18 -6.70 -7.40
N VAL A 226 -8.16 -6.81 -6.06
CA VAL A 226 -9.00 -5.98 -5.19
C VAL A 226 -8.62 -4.50 -5.28
N MET A 227 -7.32 -4.17 -5.32
CA MET A 227 -6.85 -2.80 -5.52
C MET A 227 -7.32 -2.22 -6.85
N ILE A 228 -7.27 -3.00 -7.94
CA ILE A 228 -7.79 -2.59 -9.25
C ILE A 228 -9.28 -2.31 -9.16
N ASP A 229 -10.09 -3.21 -8.59
CA ASP A 229 -11.52 -2.98 -8.44
C ASP A 229 -11.85 -1.71 -7.64
N CYS A 230 -11.17 -1.51 -6.51
CA CYS A 230 -11.32 -0.30 -5.71
C CYS A 230 -11.00 0.95 -6.54
N ALA A 231 -9.93 0.91 -7.32
CA ALA A 231 -9.52 2.01 -8.18
C ALA A 231 -10.51 2.27 -9.33
N LEU A 232 -11.04 1.21 -9.95
CA LEU A 232 -12.06 1.31 -10.99
C LEU A 232 -13.36 1.90 -10.42
N LYS A 233 -13.82 1.44 -9.26
CA LYS A 233 -15.01 2.00 -8.59
C LYS A 233 -14.79 3.45 -8.17
N ALA A 234 -13.65 3.77 -7.56
CA ALA A 234 -13.34 5.12 -7.12
C ALA A 234 -13.29 6.11 -8.29
N SER A 235 -12.75 5.67 -9.42
CA SER A 235 -12.61 6.47 -10.64
C SER A 235 -13.88 6.58 -11.48
N MET A 236 -15.01 6.03 -11.03
CA MET A 236 -16.31 6.37 -11.63
C MET A 236 -16.70 7.81 -11.28
N ASP A 237 -16.49 8.21 -10.02
CA ASP A 237 -17.03 9.45 -9.48
C ASP A 237 -15.98 10.55 -9.35
N ALA A 238 -14.70 10.20 -9.23
CA ALA A 238 -13.64 11.14 -8.87
C ALA A 238 -12.31 10.86 -9.57
N PRO A 239 -11.45 11.87 -9.77
CA PRO A 239 -10.03 11.64 -10.03
C PRO A 239 -9.44 10.74 -8.94
N THR A 240 -8.64 9.75 -9.33
CA THR A 240 -8.20 8.69 -8.41
C THR A 240 -6.69 8.53 -8.43
N VAL A 241 -6.07 8.49 -7.26
CA VAL A 241 -4.67 8.11 -7.07
C VAL A 241 -4.61 6.86 -6.23
N VAL A 242 -3.77 5.91 -6.60
CA VAL A 242 -3.46 4.69 -5.86
C VAL A 242 -2.00 4.77 -5.43
N ILE A 243 -1.72 4.73 -4.13
CA ILE A 243 -0.37 4.78 -3.55
C ILE A 243 -0.13 3.44 -2.83
N VAL A 244 0.77 2.63 -3.37
CA VAL A 244 0.99 1.24 -2.95
C VAL A 244 2.46 0.85 -3.07
N GLY A 245 2.89 -0.26 -2.48
CA GLY A 245 4.20 -0.85 -2.70
C GLY A 245 4.47 -1.09 -4.19
N GLY A 246 5.70 -0.89 -4.66
CA GLY A 246 5.96 -0.98 -6.11
C GLY A 246 5.64 -2.31 -6.77
N GLN A 247 5.70 -3.41 -6.02
CA GLN A 247 5.27 -4.71 -6.54
C GLN A 247 3.77 -4.72 -6.85
N HIS A 248 2.95 -4.07 -6.00
CA HIS A 248 1.54 -3.86 -6.25
C HIS A 248 1.31 -2.95 -7.44
N ALA A 249 2.03 -1.83 -7.55
CA ALA A 249 1.89 -0.92 -8.69
C ALA A 249 2.15 -1.63 -10.04
N GLN A 250 3.18 -2.48 -10.11
CA GLN A 250 3.49 -3.26 -11.29
C GLN A 250 2.41 -4.31 -11.60
N GLY A 251 1.91 -5.02 -10.58
CA GLY A 251 0.84 -6.00 -10.78
C GLY A 251 -0.49 -5.37 -11.17
N ILE A 252 -0.84 -4.22 -10.58
CA ILE A 252 -2.01 -3.41 -10.98
C ILE A 252 -1.92 -3.06 -12.47
N LYS A 253 -0.77 -2.59 -12.95
CA LYS A 253 -0.54 -2.32 -14.38
C LYS A 253 -0.72 -3.58 -15.23
N GLN A 254 -0.14 -4.70 -14.81
CA GLN A 254 -0.17 -5.96 -15.57
C GLN A 254 -1.60 -6.53 -15.68
N HIS A 255 -2.39 -6.39 -14.62
CA HIS A 255 -3.72 -6.98 -14.50
C HIS A 255 -4.86 -5.97 -14.67
N TRP A 256 -4.57 -4.71 -15.06
CA TRP A 256 -5.56 -3.63 -15.13
C TRP A 256 -6.82 -3.99 -15.94
N ASN A 257 -6.65 -4.75 -17.01
CA ASN A 257 -7.73 -5.16 -17.91
C ASN A 257 -8.18 -6.62 -17.68
N ALA A 258 -7.71 -7.27 -16.61
CA ALA A 258 -8.14 -8.62 -16.29
C ALA A 258 -9.63 -8.61 -15.87
N PRO A 259 -10.42 -9.64 -16.23
CA PRO A 259 -11.74 -9.82 -15.64
C PRO A 259 -11.57 -10.06 -14.13
N ILE A 260 -12.32 -9.32 -13.31
CA ILE A 260 -12.23 -9.40 -11.85
C ILE A 260 -13.57 -9.87 -11.29
N ASP A 261 -13.61 -11.07 -10.73
CA ASP A 261 -14.72 -11.50 -9.88
C ASP A 261 -14.42 -11.12 -8.43
N VAL A 262 -14.68 -9.85 -8.12
CA VAL A 262 -14.42 -9.30 -6.79
C VAL A 262 -15.31 -9.94 -5.73
N HIS A 263 -16.51 -10.37 -6.13
CA HIS A 263 -17.41 -11.05 -5.22
C HIS A 263 -16.78 -12.35 -4.76
N GLU A 264 -16.21 -13.16 -5.65
CA GLU A 264 -15.44 -14.35 -5.28
C GLU A 264 -14.28 -14.01 -4.33
N LEU A 265 -13.49 -12.97 -4.66
CA LEU A 265 -12.32 -12.58 -3.88
C LEU A 265 -12.66 -12.07 -2.46
N LEU A 266 -13.80 -11.41 -2.30
CA LEU A 266 -14.28 -10.84 -1.03
C LEU A 266 -15.30 -11.71 -0.30
N SER A 267 -15.85 -12.74 -0.95
CA SER A 267 -16.83 -13.65 -0.34
C SER A 267 -16.18 -14.47 0.78
N ALA A 268 -16.90 -14.60 1.89
CA ALA A 268 -16.43 -15.28 3.09
C ALA A 268 -16.41 -16.81 2.92
N GLN A 269 -15.30 -17.37 3.40
CA GLN A 269 -14.99 -18.78 3.65
C GLN A 269 -15.39 -19.78 2.55
N PRO A 270 -14.41 -20.33 1.81
CA PRO A 270 -14.62 -21.65 1.20
C PRO A 270 -15.15 -22.61 2.29
N THR A 271 -16.22 -23.34 1.98
CA THR A 271 -16.77 -24.32 2.93
C THR A 271 -15.65 -25.27 3.33
N PRO A 272 -15.35 -25.44 4.63
CA PRO A 272 -14.31 -26.35 5.07
C PRO A 272 -14.61 -27.75 4.51
N SER A 273 -13.80 -28.20 3.57
CA SER A 273 -13.89 -29.58 3.05
C SER A 273 -13.22 -30.58 3.96
N ASP A 274 -12.31 -30.09 4.80
CA ASP A 274 -11.41 -30.92 5.59
C ASP A 274 -11.92 -31.07 7.03
N PRO A 275 -11.57 -32.18 7.70
CA PRO A 275 -11.63 -32.26 9.15
C PRO A 275 -10.90 -31.08 9.81
N ILE A 276 -11.46 -30.57 10.90
CA ILE A 276 -10.95 -29.41 11.63
C ILE A 276 -9.47 -29.58 12.03
N GLU A 277 -9.03 -30.80 12.32
CA GLU A 277 -7.65 -31.10 12.67
C GLU A 277 -6.68 -30.82 11.51
N LEU A 278 -7.05 -31.16 10.27
CA LEU A 278 -6.22 -30.85 9.10
C LEU A 278 -6.19 -29.35 8.82
N GLU A 279 -7.32 -28.67 9.00
CA GLU A 279 -7.38 -27.21 8.87
C GLU A 279 -6.44 -26.53 9.87
N LEU A 280 -6.51 -26.93 11.14
CA LEU A 280 -5.66 -26.41 12.20
C LEU A 280 -4.17 -26.72 11.97
N GLN A 281 -3.83 -27.87 11.41
CA GLN A 281 -2.45 -28.18 11.02
C GLN A 281 -1.94 -27.22 9.94
N LYS A 282 -2.73 -26.98 8.88
CA LYS A 282 -2.40 -26.02 7.81
C LYS A 282 -2.28 -24.60 8.35
N ARG A 283 -3.16 -24.19 9.28
CA ARG A 283 -3.07 -22.90 9.98
C ARG A 283 -1.80 -22.82 10.83
N GLY A 284 -1.46 -23.85 11.59
CA GLY A 284 -0.23 -23.93 12.38
C GLY A 284 1.03 -23.73 11.52
N LEU A 285 1.06 -24.38 10.34
CA LEU A 285 2.13 -24.23 9.36
C LEU A 285 2.25 -22.80 8.81
N LEU A 286 1.15 -22.22 8.33
CA LEU A 286 1.15 -20.87 7.75
C LEU A 286 1.45 -19.81 8.82
N LEU A 287 0.90 -19.95 10.02
CA LEU A 287 1.19 -19.09 11.16
C LEU A 287 2.68 -19.12 11.51
N ALA A 288 3.28 -20.31 11.58
CA ALA A 288 4.70 -20.47 11.82
C ALA A 288 5.54 -19.80 10.74
N LEU A 289 5.18 -19.96 9.46
CA LEU A 289 5.87 -19.34 8.33
C LEU A 289 5.80 -17.82 8.38
N PHE A 290 4.59 -17.27 8.56
CA PHE A 290 4.36 -15.82 8.52
C PHE A 290 5.02 -15.12 9.71
N VAL A 291 4.88 -15.67 10.93
CA VAL A 291 5.53 -15.12 12.12
C VAL A 291 7.06 -15.19 12.00
N THR A 292 7.62 -16.30 11.47
CA THR A 292 9.07 -16.45 11.36
C THR A 292 9.68 -15.51 10.32
N THR A 293 8.97 -15.28 9.21
CA THR A 293 9.44 -14.38 8.13
C THR A 293 9.02 -12.93 8.34
N SER A 294 8.11 -12.66 9.27
CA SER A 294 7.46 -11.35 9.50
C SER A 294 6.76 -10.80 8.25
N ALA A 295 6.43 -11.66 7.30
CA ALA A 295 5.95 -11.22 5.98
C ALA A 295 4.45 -10.92 5.93
N PHE A 296 3.69 -11.50 6.86
CA PHE A 296 2.30 -11.18 7.11
C PHE A 296 2.04 -11.19 8.62
N PRO A 297 1.04 -10.43 9.11
CA PRO A 297 0.59 -10.55 10.49
C PRO A 297 0.12 -11.97 10.78
N GLY A 298 0.43 -12.49 11.96
CA GLY A 298 0.00 -13.84 12.37
C GLY A 298 -1.52 -13.93 12.52
N GLU A 299 -2.12 -12.81 12.89
CA GLU A 299 -3.56 -12.57 13.01
C GLU A 299 -4.29 -12.94 11.71
N ALA A 300 -3.67 -12.70 10.54
CA ALA A 300 -4.25 -13.10 9.26
C ALA A 300 -4.51 -14.62 9.13
N VAL A 301 -3.88 -15.45 9.96
CA VAL A 301 -4.09 -16.91 9.97
C VAL A 301 -5.10 -17.33 11.04
N THR A 302 -5.30 -16.51 12.07
CA THR A 302 -6.14 -16.85 13.23
C THR A 302 -7.47 -16.13 13.28
N ASP A 303 -7.62 -14.99 12.60
CA ASP A 303 -8.83 -14.14 12.62
C ASP A 303 -10.10 -14.86 12.18
N SER A 304 -9.97 -15.90 11.36
CA SER A 304 -11.09 -16.68 10.85
C SER A 304 -11.40 -17.93 11.68
N LEU A 305 -10.67 -18.17 12.77
CA LEU A 305 -11.01 -19.22 13.72
C LEU A 305 -12.20 -18.78 14.60
N PRO A 306 -13.09 -19.71 14.99
CA PRO A 306 -14.15 -19.41 15.94
C PRO A 306 -13.60 -18.87 17.26
N GLU A 307 -14.23 -17.83 17.82
CA GLU A 307 -13.86 -17.28 19.13
C GLU A 307 -13.97 -18.34 20.25
N ASP A 308 -14.87 -19.31 20.09
CA ASP A 308 -15.15 -20.41 21.00
C ASP A 308 -14.46 -21.72 20.61
N LEU A 309 -13.31 -21.65 19.93
CA LEU A 309 -12.53 -22.82 19.57
C LEU A 309 -12.26 -23.69 20.82
N PRO A 310 -12.67 -24.99 20.82
CA PRO A 310 -12.46 -25.86 21.96
C PRO A 310 -11.00 -25.91 22.42
N GLU A 311 -10.78 -25.99 23.74
CA GLU A 311 -9.43 -25.93 24.34
C GLU A 311 -8.45 -26.96 23.72
N HIS A 312 -8.91 -28.18 23.46
CA HIS A 312 -8.09 -29.22 22.84
C HIS A 312 -7.67 -28.89 21.40
N HIS A 313 -8.50 -28.19 20.62
CA HIS A 313 -8.12 -27.70 19.29
C HIS A 313 -7.13 -26.54 19.37
N ALA A 314 -7.29 -25.65 20.36
CA ALA A 314 -6.33 -24.59 20.62
C ALA A 314 -4.96 -25.15 21.07
N ASP A 315 -4.94 -26.24 21.85
CA ASP A 315 -3.72 -26.97 22.21
C ASP A 315 -3.03 -27.57 20.98
N GLN A 316 -3.78 -28.23 20.10
CA GLN A 316 -3.25 -28.81 18.86
C GLN A 316 -2.64 -27.74 17.93
N LEU A 317 -3.34 -26.61 17.74
CA LEU A 317 -2.81 -25.50 16.95
C LEU A 317 -1.49 -24.97 17.52
N ARG A 318 -1.39 -24.84 18.86
CA ARG A 318 -0.16 -24.43 19.54
C ARG A 318 0.97 -25.43 19.36
N GLU A 319 0.67 -26.72 19.40
CA GLU A 319 1.64 -27.80 19.16
C GLU A 319 2.21 -27.72 17.73
N TRP A 320 1.35 -27.71 16.71
CA TRP A 320 1.79 -27.62 15.31
C TRP A 320 2.54 -26.32 15.03
N PHE A 321 2.06 -25.18 15.53
CA PHE A 321 2.76 -23.91 15.42
C PHE A 321 4.18 -24.00 16.00
N THR A 322 4.32 -24.57 17.20
CA THR A 322 5.61 -24.70 17.89
C THR A 322 6.57 -25.61 17.10
N GLU A 323 6.05 -26.72 16.58
CA GLU A 323 6.82 -27.65 15.77
C GLU A 323 7.32 -26.98 14.48
N TYR A 324 6.42 -26.46 13.63
CA TYR A 324 6.78 -25.84 12.36
C TYR A 324 7.67 -24.61 12.56
N ARG A 325 7.40 -23.79 13.58
CA ARG A 325 8.24 -22.62 13.90
C ARG A 325 9.66 -23.03 14.26
N SER A 326 9.82 -24.10 15.04
CA SER A 326 11.15 -24.62 15.39
C SER A 326 11.92 -25.08 14.14
N GLN A 327 11.25 -25.70 13.18
CA GLN A 327 11.85 -26.09 11.90
C GLN A 327 12.28 -24.88 11.07
N PHE A 328 11.40 -23.87 10.91
CA PHE A 328 11.74 -22.67 10.14
C PHE A 328 12.82 -21.83 10.81
N GLN A 329 12.80 -21.70 12.14
CA GLN A 329 13.85 -21.01 12.90
C GLN A 329 15.20 -21.69 12.72
N ARG A 330 15.26 -23.03 12.82
CA ARG A 330 16.51 -23.77 12.55
C ARG A 330 17.06 -23.45 11.17
N LYS A 331 16.20 -23.43 10.15
CA LYS A 331 16.58 -23.09 8.78
C LYS A 331 17.05 -21.64 8.62
N MET A 332 16.45 -20.71 9.35
CA MET A 332 16.90 -19.30 9.39
C MET A 332 18.29 -19.15 10.00
N LEU A 333 18.62 -19.98 11.00
CA LEU A 333 19.95 -20.00 11.64
C LEU A 333 21.03 -20.58 10.72
N GLU A 334 20.66 -21.33 9.69
CA GLU A 334 21.59 -21.79 8.66
C GLU A 334 21.97 -20.68 7.66
N SER A 335 21.33 -19.50 7.73
CA SER A 335 21.71 -18.35 6.90
C SER A 335 23.08 -17.80 7.25
N ALA A 336 23.77 -17.21 6.26
CA ALA A 336 25.11 -16.68 6.43
C ALA A 336 25.13 -15.29 7.13
N VAL A 337 23.99 -14.79 7.59
CA VAL A 337 23.84 -13.44 8.18
C VAL A 337 24.00 -13.53 9.71
N PRO A 338 24.94 -12.78 10.32
CA PRO A 338 25.13 -12.80 11.77
C PRO A 338 23.87 -12.39 12.56
N GLN A 339 23.54 -13.13 13.63
CA GLN A 339 22.34 -12.89 14.44
C GLN A 339 22.25 -11.48 15.06
N GLN A 340 23.38 -10.87 15.41
CA GLN A 340 23.41 -9.52 15.99
C GLN A 340 22.93 -8.46 14.99
N ASP A 341 23.20 -8.66 13.71
CA ASP A 341 22.73 -7.76 12.65
C ASP A 341 21.23 -7.92 12.42
N VAL A 342 20.69 -9.14 12.58
CA VAL A 342 19.25 -9.43 12.45
C VAL A 342 18.41 -8.63 13.46
N MET A 343 18.77 -8.65 14.75
CA MET A 343 17.99 -7.95 15.79
C MET A 343 18.03 -6.43 15.66
N LYS A 344 19.19 -5.86 15.35
CA LYS A 344 19.34 -4.41 15.15
C LYS A 344 18.55 -3.92 13.94
N ILE A 345 18.63 -4.65 12.83
CA ILE A 345 17.94 -4.30 11.58
C ILE A 345 16.43 -4.52 11.70
N MET A 346 15.97 -5.53 12.47
CA MET A 346 14.54 -5.70 12.79
C MET A 346 13.98 -4.49 13.56
N GLN A 347 14.71 -4.02 14.57
CA GLN A 347 14.34 -2.83 15.34
C GLN A 347 14.28 -1.58 14.44
N GLU A 348 15.30 -1.38 13.61
CA GLU A 348 15.38 -0.24 12.69
C GLU A 348 14.29 -0.30 11.58
N GLY A 349 13.95 -1.49 11.08
CA GLY A 349 12.90 -1.68 10.07
C GLY A 349 11.49 -1.43 10.61
N MET A 350 11.19 -1.90 11.83
CA MET A 350 9.92 -1.64 12.51
C MET A 350 9.75 -0.15 12.87
N ASP A 351 10.85 0.55 13.14
CA ASP A 351 10.80 1.95 13.56
C ASP A 351 10.64 2.95 12.40
N ALA A 352 10.83 2.52 11.15
CA ALA A 352 11.11 3.44 10.04
C ALA A 352 9.99 3.66 9.00
N GLN A 353 8.85 2.96 9.06
CA GLN A 353 7.96 2.91 7.89
C GLN A 353 6.46 3.04 8.20
N GLY A 354 5.74 3.73 7.30
CA GLY A 354 4.29 3.84 7.27
C GLY A 354 3.66 4.64 8.41
N LEU A 355 2.49 4.19 8.88
CA LEU A 355 1.70 4.88 9.90
C LEU A 355 2.35 4.93 11.30
N PRO A 356 3.10 3.92 11.79
CA PRO A 356 3.91 4.07 13.00
C PRO A 356 4.93 5.20 12.90
N GLN A 357 5.54 5.41 11.72
CA GLN A 357 6.41 6.57 11.47
C GLN A 357 5.61 7.88 11.59
N LEU A 358 4.41 7.94 11.00
CA LEU A 358 3.53 9.11 11.16
C LEU A 358 3.17 9.34 12.64
N MET A 359 2.73 8.34 13.40
CA MET A 359 2.39 8.49 14.83
C MET A 359 3.57 9.03 15.65
N LYS A 360 4.78 8.50 15.44
CA LYS A 360 6.00 9.00 16.09
C LYS A 360 6.32 10.43 15.68
N LEU A 361 6.18 10.75 14.39
CA LEU A 361 6.37 12.11 13.86
C LEU A 361 5.38 13.08 14.50
N LEU A 362 4.10 12.71 14.59
CA LEU A 362 3.07 13.54 15.21
C LEU A 362 3.38 13.78 16.68
N ALA A 363 3.73 12.73 17.44
CA ALA A 363 4.10 12.85 18.85
C ALA A 363 5.36 13.73 19.05
N TYR A 364 6.35 13.62 18.15
CA TYR A 364 7.53 14.47 18.17
C TYR A 364 7.16 15.94 17.89
N LEU A 365 6.38 16.20 16.84
CA LEU A 365 5.96 17.54 16.45
C LEU A 365 5.02 18.19 17.46
N GLU A 366 4.21 17.42 18.18
CA GLU A 366 3.36 17.91 19.27
C GLU A 366 4.20 18.60 20.36
N ASN A 367 5.35 18.02 20.67
CA ASN A 367 6.24 18.47 21.76
C ASN A 367 7.38 19.39 21.29
N ALA A 368 7.57 19.55 19.97
CA ALA A 368 8.65 20.37 19.43
C ALA A 368 8.44 21.88 19.74
N PRO A 369 9.52 22.67 19.89
CA PRO A 369 9.42 24.13 20.01
C PRO A 369 8.71 24.74 18.79
N ALA A 370 7.99 25.85 18.98
CA ALA A 370 7.27 26.54 17.90
C ALA A 370 8.19 27.15 16.82
N SER A 371 9.49 27.20 17.06
CA SER A 371 10.50 27.64 16.09
C SER A 371 10.93 26.55 15.10
N PHE A 372 10.34 25.35 15.21
CA PHE A 372 10.61 24.20 14.34
C PHE A 372 9.76 24.24 13.08
#